data_AF-A0AA39SK44-F1
#
_entry.id   AF-A0AA39SK44-F1
#
_cell.length_a   1.000
_cell.length_b   1.000
_cell.length_c   1.000
_cell.angle_alpha   90.00
_cell.angle_beta   90.00
_cell.angle_gamma   90.00
#
_symmetry.space_group_name_H-M   'P 1'
#
loop_
_entity.id
_entity.type
_entity.pdbx_description
1 polymer ?
#
loop_
_entity_poly.entity_id
_entity_poly.type
_entity_poly.pdbx_seq_one_letter_code
_entity_poly.pdbx_strand_id
1 'polypeptide(L)'
;MLGTFLLTVGQNSRYCQTRNTFGRSHFTTSNNFNKILKALNTIATEMMAKPGPTVPAKIRESTRFYPYFKDCIGAIDGTHIPALITGRDVSSYRDRHGIISQNVLAACNFDLEFIYVLSGWEGSAHDSRVLNDALSRRNGLKVPPDNESSSPPANEDEFEPIFQTQEEQREIGNQWRASIATNMWEDVMQNENNDNEAE
;
A
#
# COMPACT_ATOMS: atom_id res chain seq x y z
N MET A 1 13.83 -29.48 1.81
CA MET A 1 14.02 -28.22 1.05
C MET A 1 12.90 -27.23 1.33
N LEU A 2 11.61 -27.63 1.22
CA LEU A 2 10.50 -26.77 1.64
C LEU A 2 10.45 -26.54 3.16
N GLY A 3 10.64 -27.60 3.97
CA GLY A 3 10.63 -27.48 5.44
C GLY A 3 11.65 -26.48 6.01
N THR A 4 12.83 -26.35 5.39
CA THR A 4 13.84 -25.35 5.80
C THR A 4 13.39 -23.92 5.48
N PHE A 5 12.66 -23.71 4.38
CA PHE A 5 12.09 -22.41 4.02
C PHE A 5 10.93 -22.05 4.94
N LEU A 6 9.98 -22.96 5.15
CA LEU A 6 8.84 -22.77 6.04
C LEU A 6 9.27 -22.50 7.49
N LEU A 7 10.30 -23.20 7.98
CA LEU A 7 10.84 -22.92 9.32
C LEU A 7 11.45 -21.51 9.40
N THR A 8 12.20 -21.12 8.37
CA THR A 8 12.85 -19.79 8.33
C THR A 8 11.81 -18.67 8.29
N VAL A 9 10.83 -18.74 7.38
CA VAL A 9 9.84 -17.66 7.19
C VAL A 9 8.73 -17.71 8.25
N GLY A 10 8.20 -18.90 8.53
CA GLY A 10 7.06 -19.06 9.43
C GLY A 10 7.38 -18.87 10.91
N GLN A 11 8.63 -19.10 11.32
CA GLN A 11 9.07 -18.94 12.72
C GLN A 11 10.15 -17.87 12.91
N ASN A 12 10.49 -17.13 11.85
CA ASN A 12 11.62 -16.19 11.86
C ASN A 12 12.92 -16.85 12.39
N SER A 13 13.13 -18.13 12.08
CA SER A 13 14.24 -18.91 12.62
C SER A 13 15.56 -18.52 11.95
N ARG A 14 16.59 -18.34 12.79
CA ARG A 14 17.96 -18.14 12.30
C ARG A 14 18.47 -19.41 11.60
N TYR A 15 19.33 -19.25 10.60
CA TYR A 15 19.90 -20.39 9.86
C TYR A 15 20.64 -21.40 10.73
N CYS A 16 21.18 -20.99 11.89
CA CYS A 16 21.79 -21.91 12.84
C CYS A 16 20.77 -22.90 13.45
N GLN A 17 19.55 -22.44 13.73
CA GLN A 17 18.47 -23.31 14.22
C GLN A 17 18.01 -24.25 13.11
N THR A 18 17.78 -23.73 11.90
CA THR A 18 17.43 -24.55 10.73
C THR A 18 18.48 -25.62 10.43
N ARG A 19 19.78 -25.29 10.59
CA ARG A 19 20.89 -26.26 10.49
C ARG A 19 20.75 -27.36 11.52
N ASN A 20 20.53 -27.01 12.79
CA ASN A 20 20.45 -27.98 13.88
C ASN A 20 19.24 -28.92 13.70
N THR A 21 18.10 -28.40 13.23
CA THR A 21 16.87 -29.19 13.01
C THR A 21 17.00 -30.14 11.82
N PHE A 22 17.58 -29.70 10.70
CA PHE A 22 17.58 -30.47 9.45
C PHE A 22 18.93 -31.09 9.07
N GLY A 23 20.00 -30.83 9.83
CA GLY A 23 21.35 -31.34 9.56
C GLY A 23 21.95 -30.82 8.25
N ARG A 24 21.59 -29.60 7.80
CA ARG A 24 22.04 -29.01 6.52
C ARG A 24 22.88 -27.76 6.73
N SER A 25 23.93 -27.59 5.92
CA SER A 25 24.82 -26.42 6.00
C SER A 25 24.06 -25.10 5.75
N HIS A 26 24.63 -23.98 6.22
CA HIS A 26 24.07 -22.64 5.96
C HIS A 26 24.01 -22.35 4.45
N PHE A 27 25.03 -22.77 3.68
CA PHE A 27 25.06 -22.60 2.23
C PHE A 27 23.89 -23.33 1.55
N THR A 28 23.66 -24.60 1.90
CA THR A 28 22.55 -25.38 1.35
C THR A 28 21.19 -24.78 1.74
N THR A 29 21.05 -24.32 2.97
CA THR A 29 19.82 -23.67 3.47
C THR A 29 19.53 -22.38 2.68
N SER A 30 20.54 -21.52 2.51
CA SER A 30 20.43 -20.27 1.74
C SER A 30 20.11 -20.53 0.26
N ASN A 31 20.78 -21.50 -0.37
CA ASN A 31 20.50 -21.86 -1.76
C ASN A 31 19.05 -22.35 -1.94
N ASN A 32 18.57 -23.20 -1.03
CA ASN A 32 17.19 -23.68 -1.06
C ASN A 32 16.17 -22.57 -0.80
N PHE A 33 16.47 -21.68 0.14
CA PHE A 33 15.64 -20.51 0.43
C PHE A 33 15.43 -19.66 -0.83
N ASN A 34 16.52 -19.33 -1.52
CA ASN A 34 16.47 -18.53 -2.75
C ASN A 34 15.77 -19.26 -3.91
N LYS A 35 15.92 -20.58 -4.03
CA LYS A 35 15.19 -21.37 -5.05
C LYS A 35 13.68 -21.30 -4.84
N ILE A 36 13.23 -21.48 -3.60
CA ILE A 36 11.81 -21.45 -3.26
C ILE A 36 11.27 -20.03 -3.39
N LEU A 37 11.99 -19.01 -2.91
CA LEU A 37 11.60 -17.62 -3.07
C LEU A 37 11.42 -17.23 -4.54
N LYS A 38 12.33 -17.66 -5.42
CA LYS A 38 12.19 -17.45 -6.88
C LYS A 38 10.93 -18.12 -7.43
N ALA A 39 10.65 -19.35 -7.03
CA ALA A 39 9.44 -20.06 -7.46
C ALA A 39 8.15 -19.35 -6.96
N LEU A 40 8.14 -18.89 -5.71
CA LEU A 40 7.03 -18.11 -5.14
C LEU A 40 6.82 -16.79 -5.88
N ASN A 41 7.90 -16.07 -6.21
CA ASN A 41 7.80 -14.83 -6.96
C ASN A 41 7.24 -15.04 -8.37
N THR A 42 7.45 -16.20 -8.99
CA THR A 42 6.85 -16.53 -10.29
C THR A 42 5.32 -16.68 -10.19
N ILE A 43 4.80 -17.28 -9.11
CA ILE A 43 3.36 -17.50 -8.93
C ILE A 43 2.66 -16.33 -8.22
N ALA A 44 3.41 -15.43 -7.56
CA ALA A 44 2.85 -14.36 -6.75
C ALA A 44 1.86 -13.49 -7.54
N THR A 45 2.19 -13.15 -8.79
CA THR A 45 1.32 -12.36 -9.67
C THR A 45 -0.02 -13.03 -9.97
N GLU A 46 -0.06 -14.37 -10.01
CA GLU A 46 -1.31 -15.13 -10.21
C GLU A 46 -2.13 -15.26 -8.92
N MET A 47 -1.46 -15.21 -7.77
CA MET A 47 -2.10 -15.26 -6.45
C MET A 47 -2.63 -13.90 -5.96
N MET A 48 -2.14 -12.79 -6.53
CA MET A 48 -2.63 -11.45 -6.21
C MET A 48 -4.04 -11.24 -6.74
N ALA A 49 -4.83 -10.46 -6.00
CA ALA A 49 -6.18 -10.10 -6.39
C ALA A 49 -6.15 -9.22 -7.64
N LYS A 50 -7.09 -9.46 -8.56
CA LYS A 50 -7.30 -8.57 -9.70
C LYS A 50 -8.20 -7.43 -9.25
N PRO A 51 -7.87 -6.16 -9.57
CA PRO A 51 -8.72 -5.05 -9.20
C PRO A 51 -10.07 -5.20 -9.94
N GLY A 52 -11.16 -5.29 -9.18
CA GLY A 52 -12.51 -5.19 -9.73
C GLY A 52 -12.81 -3.72 -10.08
N PRO A 53 -13.54 -3.45 -11.19
CA PRO A 53 -13.84 -2.08 -11.61
C PRO A 53 -14.99 -1.44 -10.81
N THR A 54 -15.53 -2.14 -9.81
CA THR A 54 -16.77 -1.74 -9.14
C THR A 54 -16.51 -1.46 -7.68
N VAL A 55 -17.04 -0.33 -7.21
CA VAL A 55 -17.09 0.03 -5.80
C VAL A 55 -17.79 -1.09 -5.02
N PRO A 56 -17.21 -1.62 -3.94
CA PRO A 56 -17.85 -2.66 -3.16
C PRO A 56 -19.18 -2.19 -2.57
N ALA A 57 -20.14 -3.13 -2.44
CA ALA A 57 -21.44 -2.88 -1.83
C ALA A 57 -21.33 -2.25 -0.43
N LYS A 58 -20.30 -2.65 0.35
CA LYS A 58 -19.96 -2.10 1.67
C LYS A 58 -19.83 -0.56 1.68
N ILE A 59 -19.35 0.04 0.58
CA ILE A 59 -19.31 1.51 0.45
C ILE A 59 -20.60 2.03 -0.16
N ARG A 60 -21.05 1.46 -1.29
CA ARG A 60 -22.18 1.97 -2.06
C ARG A 60 -23.48 2.02 -1.26
N GLU A 61 -23.69 1.06 -0.37
CA GLU A 61 -24.92 0.92 0.44
C GLU A 61 -24.79 1.61 1.81
N SER A 62 -23.60 2.12 2.16
CA SER A 62 -23.37 2.80 3.42
C SER A 62 -23.57 4.30 3.28
N THR A 63 -24.55 4.85 4.01
CA THR A 63 -24.76 6.30 4.15
C THR A 63 -23.59 7.02 4.81
N ARG A 64 -22.71 6.29 5.52
CA ARG A 64 -21.50 6.84 6.14
C ARG A 64 -20.36 7.02 5.14
N PHE A 65 -20.21 6.10 4.18
CA PHE A 65 -19.07 6.10 3.25
C PHE A 65 -19.43 6.68 1.87
N TYR A 66 -20.69 6.57 1.46
CA TYR A 66 -21.19 7.21 0.26
C TYR A 66 -21.73 8.60 0.60
N PRO A 67 -21.43 9.66 -0.18
CA PRO A 67 -20.73 9.66 -1.48
C PRO A 67 -19.21 9.84 -1.39
N TYR A 68 -18.63 9.98 -0.19
CA TYR A 68 -17.23 10.35 0.04
C TYR A 68 -16.20 9.42 -0.61
N PHE A 69 -16.47 8.11 -0.62
CA PHE A 69 -15.63 7.09 -1.24
C PHE A 69 -16.25 6.52 -2.53
N LYS A 70 -17.04 7.32 -3.25
CA LYS A 70 -17.48 6.96 -4.61
C LYS A 70 -16.23 6.65 -5.46
N ASP A 71 -16.30 5.59 -6.25
CA ASP A 71 -15.22 5.10 -7.11
C ASP A 71 -13.99 4.50 -6.38
N CYS A 72 -14.02 4.37 -5.04
CA CYS A 72 -12.94 3.72 -4.31
C CYS A 72 -12.95 2.19 -4.50
N ILE A 73 -11.84 1.66 -5.03
CA ILE A 73 -11.64 0.22 -5.29
C ILE A 73 -10.80 -0.49 -4.22
N GLY A 74 -10.08 0.27 -3.39
CA GLY A 74 -9.18 -0.28 -2.39
C GLY A 74 -8.36 0.80 -1.68
N ALA A 75 -7.38 0.35 -0.91
CA ALA A 75 -6.46 1.20 -0.17
C ALA A 75 -5.02 0.95 -0.64
N ILE A 76 -4.20 2.00 -0.58
CA ILE A 76 -2.76 1.96 -0.87
C ILE A 76 -2.06 2.62 0.31
N ASP A 77 -1.04 1.95 0.85
CA ASP A 77 -0.24 2.50 1.94
C ASP A 77 1.22 2.03 1.88
N GLY A 78 2.11 2.87 2.41
CA GLY A 78 3.52 2.55 2.63
C GLY A 78 3.72 1.98 4.03
N THR A 79 4.43 0.85 4.15
CA THR A 79 4.73 0.23 5.43
C THR A 79 6.22 -0.07 5.58
N HIS A 80 6.75 0.13 6.78
CA HIS A 80 8.16 -0.09 7.08
C HIS A 80 8.35 -1.47 7.73
N ILE A 81 9.09 -2.35 7.03
CA ILE A 81 9.48 -3.66 7.56
C ILE A 81 10.90 -3.57 8.10
N PRO A 82 11.19 -4.01 9.34
CA PRO A 82 12.54 -4.04 9.87
C PRO A 82 13.52 -4.77 8.95
N ALA A 83 14.66 -4.15 8.67
CA ALA A 83 15.67 -4.68 7.75
C ALA A 83 17.00 -4.87 8.46
N LEU A 84 17.71 -5.96 8.13
CA LEU A 84 19.08 -6.17 8.58
C LEU A 84 20.05 -5.75 7.48
N ILE A 85 20.49 -4.49 7.55
CA ILE A 85 21.45 -3.89 6.63
C ILE A 85 22.79 -3.70 7.36
N THR A 86 23.89 -3.97 6.69
CA THR A 86 25.24 -3.79 7.23
C THR A 86 26.11 -2.98 6.28
N GLY A 87 27.03 -2.18 6.81
CA GLY A 87 28.00 -1.43 6.00
C GLY A 87 27.49 -0.04 5.62
N ARG A 88 27.79 0.38 4.39
CA ARG A 88 27.60 1.78 3.95
C ARG A 88 26.14 2.16 3.69
N ASP A 89 25.29 1.18 3.43
CA ASP A 89 23.89 1.44 3.06
C ASP A 89 22.99 1.70 4.27
N VAL A 90 23.46 1.46 5.51
CA VAL A 90 22.67 1.61 6.74
C VAL A 90 22.01 2.98 6.85
N SER A 91 22.71 4.05 6.44
CA SER A 91 22.15 5.41 6.48
C SER A 91 20.91 5.56 5.61
N SER A 92 20.90 4.93 4.44
CA SER A 92 19.78 5.03 3.49
C SER A 92 18.55 4.26 3.99
N TYR A 93 18.75 3.17 4.72
CA TYR A 93 17.66 2.35 5.25
C TYR A 93 17.12 2.84 6.61
N ARG A 94 17.60 3.98 7.10
CA ARG A 94 17.14 4.54 8.37
C ARG A 94 15.85 5.33 8.15
N ASP A 95 14.79 4.95 8.84
CA ASP A 95 13.52 5.67 8.80
C ASP A 95 13.56 6.97 9.63
N ARG A 96 12.45 7.73 9.60
CA ARG A 96 12.30 8.96 10.38
C ARG A 96 12.36 8.77 11.90
N HIS A 97 12.15 7.55 12.39
CA HIS A 97 12.24 7.20 13.81
C HIS A 97 13.64 6.68 14.18
N GLY A 98 14.56 6.63 13.21
CA GLY A 98 15.91 6.17 13.40
C GLY A 98 16.10 4.66 13.35
N ILE A 99 15.05 3.89 12.98
CA ILE A 99 15.03 2.43 12.86
C ILE A 99 15.46 2.01 11.45
N ILE A 100 16.26 0.96 11.34
CA ILE A 100 16.65 0.40 10.04
C ILE A 100 15.47 -0.42 9.49
N SER A 101 14.92 0.01 8.36
CA SER A 101 13.75 -0.59 7.74
C SER A 101 13.81 -0.52 6.22
N GLN A 102 12.95 -1.29 5.57
CA GLN A 102 12.65 -1.23 4.15
C GLN A 102 11.23 -0.70 3.99
N ASN A 103 11.04 0.29 3.13
CA ASN A 103 9.70 0.76 2.76
C ASN A 103 9.09 -0.22 1.75
N VAL A 104 7.88 -0.66 2.02
CA VAL A 104 7.08 -1.55 1.18
C VAL A 104 5.75 -0.86 0.91
N LEU A 105 5.44 -0.63 -0.36
CA LEU A 105 4.14 -0.14 -0.76
C LEU A 105 3.21 -1.34 -1.01
N ALA A 106 2.02 -1.31 -0.43
CA ALA A 106 1.01 -2.33 -0.69
C ALA A 106 -0.32 -1.69 -1.08
N ALA A 107 -1.00 -2.31 -2.05
CA ALA A 107 -2.37 -2.01 -2.41
C ALA A 107 -3.25 -3.22 -2.12
N CYS A 108 -4.40 -3.01 -1.49
CA CYS A 108 -5.35 -4.07 -1.17
C CYS A 108 -6.80 -3.67 -1.51
N ASN A 109 -7.63 -4.68 -1.74
CA ASN A 109 -9.08 -4.50 -1.85
C ASN A 109 -9.74 -4.47 -0.45
N PHE A 110 -11.06 -4.32 -0.43
CA PHE A 110 -11.86 -4.26 0.81
C PHE A 110 -12.02 -5.60 1.54
N ASP A 111 -11.56 -6.69 0.93
CA ASP A 111 -11.49 -8.01 1.55
C ASP A 111 -10.07 -8.33 2.05
N LEU A 112 -9.21 -7.30 2.10
CA LEU A 112 -7.82 -7.34 2.56
C LEU A 112 -6.91 -8.23 1.72
N GLU A 113 -7.29 -8.47 0.46
CA GLU A 113 -6.47 -9.20 -0.50
C GLU A 113 -5.52 -8.22 -1.20
N PHE A 114 -4.24 -8.59 -1.30
CA PHE A 114 -3.25 -7.76 -1.98
C PHE A 114 -3.48 -7.75 -3.49
N ILE A 115 -3.65 -6.55 -4.03
CA ILE A 115 -3.71 -6.27 -5.47
C ILE A 115 -2.30 -6.04 -6.01
N TYR A 116 -1.46 -5.37 -5.22
CA TYR A 116 -0.10 -5.01 -5.61
C TYR A 116 0.80 -4.90 -4.39
N VAL A 117 2.05 -5.33 -4.51
CA VAL A 117 3.08 -5.16 -3.48
C VAL A 117 4.40 -4.77 -4.15
N LEU A 118 4.98 -3.65 -3.73
CA LEU A 118 6.30 -3.20 -4.12
C LEU A 118 7.20 -3.16 -2.89
N SER A 119 8.04 -4.18 -2.76
CA SER A 119 9.15 -4.21 -1.81
C SER A 119 10.44 -3.77 -2.47
N GLY A 120 11.40 -3.25 -1.70
CA GLY A 120 12.74 -2.97 -2.22
C GLY A 120 13.30 -1.62 -1.82
N TRP A 121 12.44 -0.69 -1.42
CA TRP A 121 12.79 0.71 -1.21
C TRP A 121 13.47 0.95 0.14
N GLU A 122 14.43 1.86 0.17
CA GLU A 122 15.14 2.17 1.40
C GLU A 122 14.18 2.76 2.45
N GLY A 123 14.43 2.52 3.73
CA GLY A 123 13.62 3.06 4.83
C GLY A 123 13.59 4.59 4.92
N SER A 124 14.51 5.30 4.27
CA SER A 124 14.45 6.77 4.16
C SER A 124 13.62 7.27 2.96
N ALA A 125 13.20 6.38 2.06
CA ALA A 125 12.45 6.77 0.87
C ALA A 125 11.06 7.28 1.23
N HIS A 126 10.71 8.46 0.68
CA HIS A 126 9.38 9.03 0.81
C HIS A 126 8.34 8.22 0.04
N ASP A 127 7.14 8.10 0.60
CA ASP A 127 6.03 7.34 0.00
C ASP A 127 5.67 7.82 -1.40
N SER A 128 5.78 9.13 -1.68
CA SER A 128 5.56 9.68 -3.02
C SER A 128 6.54 9.14 -4.05
N ARG A 129 7.81 8.95 -3.67
CA ARG A 129 8.84 8.37 -4.52
C ARG A 129 8.57 6.89 -4.78
N VAL A 130 8.18 6.16 -3.73
CA VAL A 130 7.83 4.73 -3.83
C VAL A 130 6.59 4.54 -4.71
N LEU A 131 5.58 5.41 -4.57
CA LEU A 131 4.37 5.41 -5.40
C LEU A 131 4.68 5.72 -6.87
N ASN A 132 5.52 6.73 -7.14
CA ASN A 132 5.91 7.07 -8.51
C ASN A 132 6.67 5.92 -9.19
N ASP A 133 7.53 5.21 -8.44
CA ASP A 133 8.16 3.99 -8.95
C ASP A 133 7.12 2.88 -9.20
N ALA A 134 6.16 2.69 -8.30
CA ALA A 134 5.08 1.73 -8.50
C ALA A 134 4.30 1.99 -9.80
N LEU A 135 4.05 3.25 -10.15
CA LEU A 135 3.29 3.63 -11.35
C LEU A 135 4.12 3.56 -12.64
N SER A 136 5.42 3.86 -12.60
CA SER A 136 6.27 3.94 -13.79
C SER A 136 6.86 2.59 -14.25
N ARG A 137 6.77 1.54 -13.42
CA ARG A 137 7.31 0.21 -13.75
C ARG A 137 6.49 -0.51 -14.82
N ARG A 138 7.16 -1.35 -15.62
CA ARG A 138 6.49 -2.19 -16.65
C ARG A 138 5.44 -3.14 -16.06
N ASN A 139 5.70 -3.66 -14.87
CA ASN A 139 4.78 -4.47 -14.07
C ASN A 139 4.24 -3.66 -12.89
N GLY A 140 4.05 -2.35 -13.11
CA GLY A 140 3.62 -1.40 -12.10
C GLY A 140 2.16 -1.56 -11.67
N LEU A 141 1.80 -0.79 -10.66
CA LEU A 141 0.42 -0.65 -10.19
C LEU A 141 -0.46 -0.12 -11.33
N LYS A 142 -1.54 -0.84 -11.64
CA LYS A 142 -2.50 -0.43 -12.66
C LYS A 142 -3.67 0.30 -12.00
N VAL A 143 -3.76 1.59 -12.26
CA VAL A 143 -4.89 2.43 -11.83
C VAL A 143 -5.90 2.48 -12.98
N PRO A 144 -7.18 2.13 -12.76
CA PRO A 144 -8.22 2.31 -13.77
C PRO A 144 -8.32 3.79 -14.17
N PRO A 145 -8.59 4.11 -15.45
CA PRO A 145 -8.83 5.49 -15.86
C PRO A 145 -10.08 6.05 -15.18
N ASP A 146 -10.06 7.34 -14.87
CA ASP A 146 -11.23 8.04 -14.38
C ASP A 146 -12.32 8.01 -15.46
N ASN A 147 -13.53 7.56 -15.12
CA ASN A 147 -14.68 7.82 -15.96
C ASN A 147 -14.97 9.32 -15.84
N GLU A 148 -14.86 10.09 -16.93
CA GLU A 148 -15.00 11.56 -17.01
C GLU A 148 -16.32 12.16 -16.45
N SER A 149 -17.20 11.36 -15.86
CA SER A 149 -18.51 11.79 -15.34
C SER A 149 -18.49 12.31 -13.89
N SER A 150 -17.35 12.31 -13.19
CA SER A 150 -17.28 12.73 -11.78
C SER A 150 -16.28 13.84 -11.45
N SER A 151 -15.65 14.45 -12.46
CA SER A 151 -14.89 15.69 -12.32
C SER A 151 -15.82 16.85 -11.94
N PRO A 152 -15.49 17.72 -10.97
CA PRO A 152 -16.09 19.05 -10.90
C PRO A 152 -15.84 19.78 -12.24
N PRO A 153 -16.71 20.69 -12.70
CA PRO A 153 -16.46 21.43 -13.92
C PRO A 153 -15.18 22.25 -13.74
N ALA A 154 -14.08 21.77 -14.31
CA ALA A 154 -12.90 22.57 -14.53
C ALA A 154 -13.24 23.47 -15.72
N ASN A 155 -13.22 24.79 -15.50
CA ASN A 155 -13.27 25.73 -16.62
C ASN A 155 -12.08 25.40 -17.53
N GLU A 156 -12.36 24.98 -18.77
CA GLU A 156 -11.38 24.45 -19.73
C GLU A 156 -10.43 25.51 -20.33
N ASP A 157 -10.36 26.71 -19.76
CA ASP A 157 -9.65 27.86 -20.35
C ASP A 157 -8.30 28.23 -19.71
N GLU A 158 -7.78 27.46 -18.75
CA GLU A 158 -6.41 27.70 -18.22
C GLU A 158 -5.57 26.41 -18.22
N PHE A 159 -4.98 26.09 -19.37
CA PHE A 159 -3.91 25.09 -19.47
C PHE A 159 -2.55 25.76 -19.18
N GLU A 160 -2.32 26.12 -17.92
CA GLU A 160 -0.97 26.39 -17.41
C GLU A 160 -0.37 25.07 -16.87
N PRO A 161 0.82 24.65 -17.29
CA PRO A 161 1.47 23.47 -16.72
C PRO A 161 1.84 23.77 -15.27
N ILE A 162 1.00 23.33 -14.35
CA ILE A 162 1.21 23.54 -12.92
C ILE A 162 2.44 22.72 -12.48
N PHE A 163 3.62 23.33 -12.50
CA PHE A 163 4.78 22.88 -11.73
C PHE A 163 4.54 23.19 -10.25
N GLN A 164 3.61 22.46 -9.63
CA GLN A 164 3.33 22.57 -8.20
C GLN A 164 4.49 21.98 -7.41
N THR A 165 4.86 22.66 -6.33
CA THR A 165 5.82 22.11 -5.37
C THR A 165 5.18 20.97 -4.57
N GLN A 166 6.00 20.07 -4.03
CA GLN A 166 5.50 18.97 -3.18
C GLN A 166 4.77 19.49 -1.93
N GLU A 167 5.14 20.67 -1.43
CA GLU A 167 4.48 21.31 -0.29
C GLU A 167 3.07 21.80 -0.65
N GLU A 168 2.91 22.45 -1.81
CA GLU A 168 1.60 22.88 -2.31
C GLU A 168 0.67 21.67 -2.53
N GLN A 169 1.16 20.59 -3.14
CA GLN A 169 0.36 19.37 -3.31
C GLN A 169 -0.03 18.76 -1.95
N ARG A 170 0.86 18.84 -0.96
CA ARG A 170 0.58 18.36 0.39
C ARG A 170 -0.48 19.23 1.06
N GLU A 171 -0.42 20.55 0.91
CA GLU A 171 -1.40 21.48 1.45
C GLU A 171 -2.78 21.27 0.83
N ILE A 172 -2.85 21.19 -0.51
CA ILE A 172 -4.08 20.87 -1.24
C ILE A 172 -4.66 19.54 -0.76
N GLY A 173 -3.82 18.50 -0.67
CA GLY A 173 -4.24 17.20 -0.18
C GLY A 173 -4.73 17.23 1.27
N ASN A 174 -4.10 18.01 2.15
CA ASN A 174 -4.54 18.17 3.53
C ASN A 174 -5.86 18.94 3.63
N GLN A 175 -6.04 20.00 2.85
CA GLN A 175 -7.28 20.77 2.80
C GLN A 175 -8.44 19.90 2.30
N TRP A 176 -8.20 19.10 1.24
CA TRP A 176 -9.18 18.16 0.72
C TRP A 176 -9.59 17.11 1.76
N ARG A 177 -8.61 16.51 2.48
CA ARG A 177 -8.90 15.57 3.58
C ARG A 177 -9.69 16.21 4.71
N ALA A 178 -9.34 17.43 5.11
CA ALA A 178 -10.02 18.16 6.17
C ALA A 178 -11.47 18.46 5.77
N SER A 179 -11.70 18.91 4.53
CA SER A 179 -13.04 19.17 3.98
C SER A 179 -13.92 17.92 4.03
N ILE A 180 -13.40 16.78 3.53
CA ILE A 180 -14.14 15.51 3.59
C ILE A 180 -14.46 15.11 5.03
N ALA A 181 -13.48 15.20 5.94
CA ALA A 181 -13.67 14.82 7.33
C ALA A 181 -14.74 15.69 8.02
N THR A 182 -14.74 17.00 7.74
CA THR A 182 -15.74 17.93 8.29
C THR A 182 -17.14 17.60 7.75
N ASN A 183 -17.29 17.43 6.44
CA ASN A 183 -18.58 17.09 5.83
C ASN A 183 -19.12 15.76 6.37
N MET A 184 -18.26 14.74 6.48
CA MET A 184 -18.63 13.45 7.10
C MET A 184 -19.11 13.63 8.54
N TRP A 185 -18.50 14.52 9.31
CA TRP A 185 -18.90 14.78 10.70
C TRP A 185 -20.23 15.52 10.80
N GLU A 186 -20.46 16.50 9.94
CA GLU A 186 -21.71 17.25 9.87
C GLU A 186 -22.89 16.35 9.48
N ASP A 187 -22.71 15.46 8.50
CA ASP A 187 -23.75 14.50 8.08
C ASP A 187 -24.13 13.53 9.21
N VAL A 188 -23.16 13.10 10.01
CA VAL A 188 -23.44 12.24 11.18
C VAL A 188 -24.29 12.98 12.20
N MET A 189 -23.95 14.23 12.52
CA MET A 189 -24.70 15.06 13.47
C MET A 189 -26.12 15.37 12.98
N GLN A 190 -26.30 15.58 11.68
CA GLN A 190 -27.63 15.80 11.09
C GLN A 190 -28.51 14.53 11.14
N ASN A 191 -27.94 13.35 10.89
CA ASN A 191 -28.68 12.10 11.01
C ASN A 191 -29.07 11.79 12.46
N GLU A 192 -28.19 12.02 13.44
CA GLU A 192 -28.52 11.84 14.86
C GLU A 192 -29.65 12.80 15.31
N ASN A 193 -29.66 14.04 14.83
CA ASN A 193 -30.73 14.99 15.16
C ASN A 193 -32.07 14.62 14.51
N ASN A 194 -32.06 14.11 13.27
CA ASN A 194 -33.28 13.68 12.58
C ASN A 194 -33.89 12.41 13.20
N ASP A 195 -33.08 11.49 13.72
CA ASP A 195 -33.57 10.30 14.42
C ASP A 195 -34.20 10.66 15.78
N ASN A 196 -33.76 11.75 16.42
CA ASN A 196 -34.31 12.25 17.68
C ASN A 196 -35.59 13.09 17.53
N GLU A 197 -35.93 13.54 16.32
CA GLU A 197 -37.18 14.28 16.01
C GLU A 197 -38.30 13.36 15.48
N ALA A 198 -38.03 12.07 15.27
CA ALA A 198 -38.97 11.08 14.72
C ALA A 198 -39.66 10.18 15.78
N GLU A 199 -39.42 10.42 17.09
CA GLU A 199 -40.17 9.84 18.24
C GLU A 199 -41.22 10.82 18.79
#